data_AF-A0A942J2A4-F1
#
_entry.id   AF-A0A942J2A4-F1
#
_cell.length_a   1.000
_cell.length_b   1.000
_cell.length_c   1.000
_cell.angle_alpha   90.00
_cell.angle_beta   90.00
_cell.angle_gamma   90.00
#
_symmetry.space_group_name_H-M   'P 1'
#
loop_
_entity.id
_entity.type
_entity.pdbx_description
1 polymer ?
#
loop_
_entity_poly.entity_id
_entity_poly.type
_entity_poly.pdbx_seq_one_letter_code
_entity_poly.pdbx_strand_id
1 'polypeptide(L)' 'MRTLLRGGTVLTLGVRTPNLVTGDVLIEDDRIVEVGTGLRARDAEVVDATDRVVLPGFVDAHRS' A
#
# COMPACT_ATOMS: atom_id res chain seq x y z
N MET A 1 -14.43 5.89 -1.77
CA MET A 1 -14.05 5.29 -0.47
C MET A 1 -12.55 5.38 -0.32
N ARG A 2 -12.03 5.73 0.86
CA ARG A 2 -10.59 5.84 1.09
C ARG A 2 -10.14 4.83 2.13
N THR A 3 -9.00 4.20 1.90
CA THR A 3 -8.38 3.26 2.83
C THR A 3 -6.90 3.60 2.97
N LEU A 4 -6.42 3.68 4.21
CA LEU A 4 -5.02 3.94 4.53
C LEU A 4 -4.43 2.70 5.20
N LEU A 5 -3.54 2.01 4.50
CA LEU A 5 -2.69 0.99 5.11
C LEU A 5 -1.54 1.73 5.80
N ARG A 6 -1.34 1.52 7.10
CA ARG A 6 -0.37 2.28 7.90
C ARG A 6 0.72 1.40 8.52
N GLY A 7 1.97 1.82 8.40
CA GLY A 7 3.10 1.28 9.18
C GLY A 7 3.66 -0.06 8.70
N GLY A 8 3.28 -0.54 7.51
CA GLY A 8 3.77 -1.81 6.98
C GLY A 8 5.11 -1.72 6.26
N THR A 9 5.75 -2.86 6.02
CA THR A 9 6.84 -2.97 5.05
C THR A 9 6.25 -2.98 3.64
N VAL A 10 6.41 -1.88 2.90
CA VAL A 10 5.83 -1.70 1.57
C VAL A 10 6.84 -2.09 0.50
N LEU A 11 6.57 -3.20 -0.18
CA LEU A 11 7.31 -3.65 -1.34
C LEU A 11 6.62 -3.12 -2.58
N THR A 12 7.21 -2.14 -3.27
CA THR A 12 6.58 -1.51 -4.44
C THR A 12 6.88 -2.28 -5.72
N LEU A 13 7.98 -3.02 -5.76
CA LEU A 13 8.47 -3.81 -6.91
C LEU A 13 8.63 -2.99 -8.21
N GLY A 14 8.64 -1.66 -8.09
CA GLY A 14 8.79 -0.75 -9.21
C GLY A 14 10.25 -0.38 -9.42
N VAL A 15 10.73 -0.40 -10.67
CA VAL A 15 12.11 -0.03 -11.00
C VAL A 15 12.46 1.41 -10.57
N ARG A 16 11.45 2.29 -10.52
CA ARG A 16 11.60 3.71 -10.18
C ARG A 16 11.00 4.09 -8.83
N THR A 17 10.41 3.13 -8.10
CA THR A 17 9.76 3.39 -6.82
C THR A 17 10.49 2.58 -5.76
N PRO A 18 11.06 3.20 -4.72
CA PRO A 18 11.77 2.46 -3.69
C PRO A 18 10.81 1.62 -2.85
N ASN A 19 11.32 0.58 -2.21
CA ASN A 19 10.63 -0.11 -1.12
C ASN A 19 10.75 0.73 0.17
N LEU A 20 9.75 0.62 1.04
CA LEU A 20 9.75 1.29 2.34
C LEU A 20 9.75 0.22 3.45
N VAL A 21 10.75 0.24 4.33
CA VAL A 21 10.81 -0.68 5.49
C VAL A 21 9.65 -0.44 6.44
N THR A 22 9.27 0.83 6.60
CA THR A 22 8.05 1.28 7.27
C THR A 22 7.41 2.31 6.35
N GLY A 23 6.17 2.08 5.94
CA GLY A 23 5.47 2.91 4.99
C GLY A 23 3.96 2.75 5.05
N ASP A 24 3.31 3.70 4.41
CA ASP A 24 1.88 3.84 4.32
C ASP A 24 1.45 3.82 2.85
N VAL A 25 0.27 3.29 2.58
CA VAL A 25 -0.34 3.26 1.24
C VAL A 25 -1.75 3.81 1.35
N LEU A 26 -2.00 4.94 0.67
CA LEU A 26 -3.34 5.53 0.57
C LEU A 26 -4.01 5.08 -0.72
N ILE A 27 -5.18 4.48 -0.57
CA ILE A 27 -6.03 4.00 -1.65
C ILE A 27 -7.28 4.87 -1.68
N GLU A 28 -7.64 5.32 -2.88
CA GLU A 28 -8.91 5.98 -3.16
C GLU A 28 -9.62 5.21 -4.27
N ASP A 29 -10.79 4.68 -3.93
CA ASP A 29 -11.59 3.79 -4.76
C ASP A 29 -10.78 2.59 -5.26
N ASP A 30 -10.43 2.57 -6.56
CA ASP A 30 -9.71 1.49 -7.23
C ASP A 30 -8.22 1.81 -7.48
N ARG A 31 -7.71 2.92 -6.92
CA ARG A 31 -6.35 3.41 -7.20
C ARG A 31 -5.54 3.70 -5.95
N ILE A 32 -4.23 3.42 -6.05
CA ILE A 32 -3.24 3.93 -5.11
C ILE A 32 -2.99 5.40 -5.47
N VAL A 33 -3.31 6.31 -4.55
CA VAL A 33 -3.13 7.75 -4.76
C VAL A 33 -1.85 8.28 -4.12
N GLU A 34 -1.31 7.59 -3.11
CA GLU A 34 -0.06 7.98 -2.47
C GLU A 34 0.63 6.79 -1.78
N VAL A 35 1.96 6.77 -1.82
CA VAL A 35 2.83 5.84 -1.08
C VAL A 35 3.91 6.67 -0.41
N GLY A 36 4.09 6.50 0.90
CA GLY A 36 5.02 7.35 1.65
C GLY A 36 5.10 6.96 3.12
N THR A 37 5.50 7.88 3.98
CA THR A 37 5.55 7.67 5.43
C THR A 37 4.79 8.77 6.16
N GLY A 38 4.04 8.42 7.20
CA GLY A 38 3.30 9.38 8.01
C GLY A 38 2.12 10.02 7.27
N LEU A 39 1.51 9.28 6.33
CA LEU A 39 0.39 9.77 5.55
C LEU A 39 -0.82 10.06 6.43
N ARG A 40 -1.53 11.14 6.10
CA ARG A 40 -2.73 11.60 6.81
C ARG A 40 -3.88 11.71 5.83
N ALA A 41 -4.94 10.94 6.08
CA ALA A 41 -6.20 11.05 5.37
C ALA A 41 -7.33 11.10 6.40
N ARG A 42 -8.10 12.20 6.40
CA ARG A 42 -9.13 12.45 7.42
C ARG A 42 -10.35 11.54 7.26
N ASP A 43 -10.64 11.11 6.04
CA ASP A 43 -11.84 10.32 5.69
C ASP A 43 -11.48 8.92 5.18
N ALA A 44 -10.33 8.38 5.60
CA ALA A 44 -9.91 7.04 5.25
C ALA A 44 -10.18 6.06 6.39
N GLU A 45 -10.66 4.87 6.05
CA GLU A 45 -10.56 3.72 6.93
C GLU A 45 -9.09 3.38 7.13
N VAL A 46 -8.63 3.34 8.38
CA VAL A 46 -7.23 3.04 8.68
C VAL A 46 -7.08 1.56 9.02
N VAL A 47 -6.20 0.89 8.29
CA VAL A 47 -5.77 -0.49 8.56
C VAL A 47 -4.36 -0.45 9.09
N ASP A 48 -4.16 -0.95 10.31
CA ASP A 48 -2.82 -1.11 10.90
C ASP A 48 -2.10 -2.29 10.25
N ALA A 49 -1.00 -1.99 9.55
CA ALA A 49 -0.15 -2.93 8.87
C ALA A 49 1.21 -3.10 9.57
N THR A 50 1.36 -2.65 10.81
CA THR A 50 2.57 -2.87 11.62
C THR A 50 2.93 -4.36 11.65
N ASP A 51 4.22 -4.66 11.47
CA ASP A 51 4.77 -6.02 11.35
C ASP A 51 4.17 -6.87 10.20
N ARG A 52 3.52 -6.22 9.22
CA ARG A 52 3.01 -6.86 8.00
C ARG A 52 3.75 -6.37 6.76
N VAL A 53 3.70 -7.19 5.71
CA VAL A 53 4.20 -6.84 4.37
C VAL A 53 3.02 -6.43 3.49
N VAL A 54 3.15 -5.29 2.83
CA VAL A 54 2.23 -4.80 1.79
C VAL A 54 2.92 -4.96 0.45
N LEU A 55 2.31 -5.72 -0.46
CA LEU A 55 2.84 -6.01 -1.80
C LEU A 55 1.74 -5.86 -2.86
N PRO A 56 2.09 -5.63 -4.14
CA PRO A 56 1.15 -5.77 -5.24
C PRO A 56 0.45 -7.12 -5.20
N GLY A 57 -0.83 -7.13 -5.55
CA GLY A 57 -1.58 -8.38 -5.70
C GLY A 57 -0.95 -9.29 -6.75
N PHE A 58 -1.04 -10.60 -6.53
CA PHE A 58 -0.55 -11.58 -7.50
C PHE A 58 -1.41 -11.57 -8.76
N VAL A 59 -0.77 -11.72 -9.92
CA VAL A 59 -1.42 -11.92 -11.21
C VAL A 59 -1.10 -13.33 -11.68
N ASP A 60 -2.13 -14.17 -11.83
CA ASP A 60 -2.01 -15.49 -12.45
C ASP A 60 -2.34 -15.39 -13.93
N ALA A 61 -1.35 -15.65 -14.77
CA ALA A 61 -1.47 -15.59 -16.23
C ALA A 61 -1.79 -16.95 -16.87
N HIS A 62 -1.79 -18.04 -16.10
CA HIS A 62 -1.93 -19.40 -16.63
C HIS A 62 -2.90 -20.22 -15.78
N ARG A 63 -4.19 -20.04 -16.09
CA ARG A 63 -5.26 -20.94 -15.66
C ARG A 63 -5.68 -21.79 -16.85
N SER A 64 -5.46 -23.09 -16.77
CA SER A 64 -6.01 -24.08 -17.70
C SER A 64 -7.28 -24.70 -17.13
#